data_AF-B8LBX9-F1
#
_entry.id   AF-B8LBX9-F1
#
_cell.length_a   1.000
_cell.length_b   1.000
_cell.length_c   1.000
_cell.angle_alpha   90.00
_cell.angle_beta   90.00
_cell.angle_gamma   90.00
#
_symmetry.space_group_name_H-M   'P 1'
#
loop_
_entity.id
_entity.type
_entity.pdbx_description
1 polymer ?
#
loop_
_entity_poly.entity_id
_entity_poly.type
_entity_poly.pdbx_seq_one_letter_code
_entity_poly.pdbx_strand_id
1 'polypeptide(L)'
;MARSSLHILSVILLMLSPFLLTSIEAQFGISKGASIQLSENGDQILENAEEGSNSKEGFLSEKDAADMEAILNEAQKDVETMAMITKLKAENADHMMELQKLSPAEILGGMKETLDNLKLIEYLLKDKEKAVKEMEKEGMIDKAHIKKYRKDPDLLEQDTRRGLYFQFISLAVVGGFIE
;
A
#
# COMPACT_ATOMS: atom_id res chain seq x y z
N MET A 1 50.41 34.06 -20.24
CA MET A 1 49.19 34.46 -19.51
C MET A 1 48.06 33.51 -19.88
N ALA A 2 47.50 32.85 -18.86
CA ALA A 2 46.18 32.22 -18.73
C ALA A 2 45.60 31.38 -19.89
N ARG A 3 45.94 30.08 -19.95
CA ARG A 3 45.15 29.06 -20.68
C ARG A 3 45.01 27.70 -19.96
N SER A 4 45.19 27.67 -18.63
CA SER A 4 45.20 26.41 -17.86
C SER A 4 44.11 26.30 -16.80
N SER A 5 43.14 27.23 -16.76
CA SER A 5 42.13 27.31 -15.70
C SER A 5 40.76 26.73 -16.05
N LEU A 6 40.49 26.37 -17.31
CA LEU A 6 39.13 25.91 -17.70
C LEU A 6 38.87 24.41 -17.43
N HIS A 7 39.88 23.56 -17.39
CA HIS A 7 39.66 22.12 -17.21
C HIS A 7 39.56 21.68 -15.75
N ILE A 8 40.11 22.46 -14.81
CA ILE A 8 40.07 22.12 -13.37
C ILE A 8 38.66 22.38 -12.80
N LEU A 9 37.93 23.37 -13.34
CA LEU A 9 36.57 23.67 -12.89
C LEU A 9 35.55 22.59 -13.31
N SER A 10 35.77 21.91 -14.45
CA SER A 10 34.84 20.91 -14.97
C SER A 10 34.94 19.56 -14.25
N VAL A 11 36.06 19.26 -13.59
CA VAL A 11 36.24 18.01 -12.83
C VAL A 11 35.69 18.14 -11.40
N ILE A 12 35.72 19.34 -10.82
CA ILE A 12 35.19 19.59 -9.46
C ILE A 12 33.65 19.58 -9.45
N LEU A 13 33.00 19.97 -10.55
CA LEU A 13 31.53 19.95 -10.64
C LEU A 13 30.94 18.52 -10.74
N LEU A 14 31.75 17.52 -11.09
CA LEU A 14 31.29 16.14 -11.28
C LEU A 14 31.46 15.25 -10.02
N MET A 15 32.09 15.77 -8.97
CA MET A 15 32.32 15.04 -7.71
C MET A 15 31.28 15.35 -6.61
N LEU A 16 30.27 16.18 -6.90
CA LEU A 16 29.22 16.56 -5.94
C LEU A 16 27.90 15.81 -6.13
N SER A 17 27.83 14.80 -7.00
CA SER A 17 26.58 14.13 -7.38
C SER A 17 26.27 12.76 -6.76
N PRO A 18 26.75 12.32 -5.57
CA PRO A 18 26.19 11.10 -4.96
C PRO A 18 25.40 11.34 -3.65
N PHE A 19 24.93 12.56 -3.34
CA PHE A 19 24.20 12.82 -2.09
C PHE A 19 22.72 13.23 -2.21
N LEU A 20 22.11 13.10 -3.40
CA LEU A 20 20.67 13.37 -3.59
C LEU A 20 19.80 12.11 -3.70
N LEU A 21 20.32 10.94 -3.33
CA LEU A 21 19.49 9.77 -3.03
C LEU A 21 19.20 9.75 -1.52
N THR A 22 18.59 10.82 -1.02
CA THR A 22 17.79 10.68 0.19
C THR A 22 16.64 9.76 -0.21
N SER A 23 16.65 8.53 0.31
CA SER A 23 15.45 7.70 0.37
C SER A 23 14.38 8.55 1.02
N ILE A 24 13.49 9.12 0.21
CA ILE A 24 12.24 9.69 0.71
C ILE A 24 11.48 8.46 1.20
N GLU A 25 11.58 8.17 2.48
CA GLU A 25 10.63 7.31 3.17
C GLU A 25 9.30 8.06 3.13
N ALA A 26 8.61 7.93 1.99
CA ALA A 26 7.29 8.48 1.80
C ALA A 26 6.38 7.78 2.81
N GLN A 27 5.97 8.50 3.86
CA GLN A 27 5.10 7.97 4.88
C GLN A 27 3.65 8.02 4.38
N PHE A 28 3.38 7.20 3.37
CA PHE A 28 2.02 6.89 2.96
C PHE A 28 1.36 6.04 4.02
N GLY A 29 0.42 6.64 4.75
CA GLY A 29 -0.37 5.91 5.72
C GLY A 29 -0.91 6.81 6.81
N ILE A 30 -2.19 6.58 7.11
CA ILE A 30 -2.92 7.05 8.29
C ILE A 30 -1.97 7.08 9.50
N SER A 31 -1.90 8.23 10.18
CA SER A 31 -1.02 8.43 11.33
C SER A 31 -1.14 7.26 12.31
N LYS A 32 -0.01 6.65 12.67
CA LYS A 32 0.08 5.60 13.69
C LYS A 32 -0.54 6.16 14.99
N GLY A 33 -1.81 5.85 15.24
CA GLY A 33 -2.59 6.44 16.34
C GLY A 33 -4.02 6.87 16.00
N ALA A 34 -4.43 6.90 14.72
CA ALA A 34 -5.86 6.89 14.41
C ALA A 34 -6.39 5.51 14.84
N SER A 35 -7.09 5.47 15.97
CA SER A 35 -7.64 4.23 16.52
C SER A 35 -8.70 3.69 15.55
N ILE A 36 -8.32 2.78 14.66
CA ILE A 36 -9.27 1.85 14.06
C ILE A 36 -9.70 0.97 15.23
N GLN A 37 -10.86 1.25 15.80
CA GLN A 37 -11.39 0.45 16.90
C GLN A 37 -11.62 -0.97 16.38
N LEU A 38 -10.71 -1.87 16.77
CA LEU A 38 -10.89 -3.30 16.62
C LEU A 38 -12.04 -3.70 17.55
N SER A 39 -13.24 -3.88 17.00
CA SER A 39 -14.33 -4.53 17.73
C SER A 39 -13.86 -5.94 18.12
N GLU A 40 -14.21 -6.40 19.33
CA GLU A 40 -13.78 -7.66 19.96
C GLU A 40 -14.14 -8.96 19.18
N ASN A 41 -14.60 -8.86 17.93
CA ASN A 41 -15.02 -9.98 17.08
C ASN A 41 -13.88 -10.55 16.22
N GLY A 42 -12.63 -10.44 16.66
CA GLY A 42 -11.46 -10.98 15.94
C GLY A 42 -11.53 -12.48 15.68
N ASP A 43 -12.35 -13.22 16.44
CA ASP A 43 -12.59 -14.65 16.24
C ASP A 43 -13.58 -14.97 15.10
N GLN A 44 -14.43 -14.03 14.66
CA GLN A 44 -15.41 -14.27 13.59
C GLN A 44 -14.83 -14.14 12.18
N ILE A 45 -13.64 -13.55 12.03
CA ILE A 45 -12.98 -13.40 10.72
C ILE A 45 -12.44 -14.75 10.22
N LEU A 46 -12.08 -15.66 11.12
CA LEU A 46 -11.59 -16.99 10.75
C LEU A 46 -12.71 -17.97 10.37
N GLU A 47 -13.95 -17.72 10.80
CA GLU A 47 -15.09 -18.63 10.58
C GLU A 47 -15.80 -18.40 9.22
N ASN A 48 -15.64 -17.20 8.63
CA ASN A 48 -16.29 -16.85 7.35
C ASN A 48 -15.48 -17.24 6.09
N ALA A 49 -14.31 -17.86 6.26
CA ALA A 49 -13.48 -18.29 5.12
C ALA A 49 -13.95 -19.60 4.47
N GLU A 50 -14.86 -20.37 5.10
CA GLU A 50 -15.21 -21.72 4.63
C GLU A 50 -16.70 -21.97 4.31
N GLU A 51 -17.64 -21.03 4.54
CA GLU A 51 -19.06 -21.30 4.25
C GLU A 51 -19.67 -20.32 3.24
N GLY A 52 -19.80 -20.80 2.00
CA GLY A 52 -20.81 -20.28 1.10
C GLY A 52 -22.19 -20.77 1.52
N SER A 53 -23.14 -19.86 1.81
CA SER A 53 -24.56 -19.99 1.44
C SER A 53 -25.45 -18.93 2.12
N ASN A 54 -26.16 -18.16 1.29
CA ASN A 54 -27.50 -17.59 1.52
C ASN A 54 -27.79 -16.84 2.83
N SER A 55 -27.62 -15.52 2.76
CA SER A 55 -28.52 -14.56 3.39
C SER A 55 -28.55 -13.29 2.54
N LYS A 56 -29.73 -12.67 2.41
CA LYS A 56 -29.93 -11.37 1.76
C LYS A 56 -29.36 -10.25 2.64
N GLU A 57 -28.06 -10.28 2.88
CA GLU A 57 -27.30 -9.12 3.32
C GLU A 57 -26.67 -8.50 2.08
N GLY A 58 -26.70 -7.17 1.98
CA GLY A 58 -26.02 -6.48 0.91
C GLY A 58 -24.55 -6.91 0.87
N PHE A 59 -24.00 -6.98 -0.33
CA PHE A 59 -22.60 -7.33 -0.62
C PHE A 59 -21.56 -6.62 0.29
N LEU A 60 -21.92 -5.46 0.84
CA LEU A 60 -21.19 -4.71 1.85
C LEU A 60 -22.06 -4.54 3.09
N SER A 61 -21.49 -4.76 4.28
CA SER A 61 -22.12 -4.32 5.52
C SER A 61 -22.07 -2.80 5.63
N GLU A 62 -22.94 -2.21 6.46
CA GLU A 62 -22.90 -0.76 6.74
C GLU A 62 -21.55 -0.34 7.32
N LYS A 63 -20.95 -1.22 8.15
CA LYS A 63 -19.62 -0.99 8.71
C LYS A 63 -18.53 -0.98 7.63
N ASP A 64 -18.58 -1.91 6.69
CA ASP A 64 -17.59 -1.96 5.58
C ASP A 64 -17.67 -0.68 4.75
N ALA A 65 -18.89 -0.24 4.42
CA ALA A 65 -19.10 0.99 3.68
C ALA A 65 -18.54 2.22 4.43
N ALA A 66 -18.78 2.32 5.74
CA ALA A 66 -18.27 3.41 6.57
C ALA A 66 -16.73 3.39 6.69
N ASP A 67 -16.12 2.23 6.88
CA ASP A 67 -14.66 2.07 6.93
C ASP A 67 -14.02 2.44 5.59
N MET A 68 -14.62 2.02 4.46
CA MET A 68 -14.16 2.38 3.11
C MET A 68 -14.27 3.88 2.87
N GLU A 69 -15.41 4.49 3.22
CA GLU A 69 -15.63 5.93 3.11
C GLU A 69 -14.60 6.73 3.92
N ALA A 70 -14.27 6.28 5.13
CA ALA A 70 -13.25 6.94 5.95
C ALA A 70 -11.87 6.97 5.26
N ILE A 71 -11.45 5.86 4.65
CA ILE A 71 -10.19 5.80 3.89
C ILE A 71 -10.24 6.71 2.66
N LEU A 72 -11.34 6.69 1.90
CA LEU A 72 -11.52 7.52 0.70
C LEU A 72 -11.46 9.02 1.03
N ASN A 73 -12.13 9.42 2.12
CA ASN A 73 -12.16 10.80 2.56
C ASN A 73 -10.80 11.31 3.06
N GLU A 74 -10.00 10.43 3.66
CA GLU A 74 -8.64 10.78 4.09
C GLU A 74 -7.71 10.87 2.87
N ALA A 75 -7.79 9.90 1.96
CA ALA A 75 -7.00 9.85 0.74
C ALA A 75 -7.14 11.12 -0.13
N GLN A 76 -8.36 11.66 -0.23
CA GLN A 76 -8.63 12.89 -0.99
C GLN A 76 -8.05 14.16 -0.35
N LYS A 77 -7.77 14.13 0.95
CA LYS A 77 -7.19 15.27 1.69
C LYS A 77 -5.67 15.17 1.78
N ASP A 78 -5.12 13.96 1.65
CA ASP A 78 -3.69 13.72 1.72
C ASP A 78 -2.98 14.09 0.42
N VAL A 79 -2.12 15.10 0.50
CA VAL A 79 -1.36 15.64 -0.64
C VAL A 79 -0.46 14.57 -1.25
N GLU A 80 0.13 13.70 -0.43
CA GLU A 80 0.98 12.62 -0.92
C GLU A 80 0.14 11.64 -1.75
N THR A 81 -1.03 11.23 -1.25
CA THR A 81 -1.99 10.37 -1.97
C THR A 81 -2.44 10.96 -3.28
N MET A 82 -2.72 12.25 -3.33
CA MET A 82 -3.06 12.90 -4.59
C MET A 82 -1.89 12.93 -5.58
N ALA A 83 -0.66 13.14 -5.10
CA ALA A 83 0.53 13.06 -5.96
C ALA A 83 0.76 11.63 -6.48
N MET A 84 0.56 10.62 -5.63
CA MET A 84 0.62 9.20 -6.01
C MET A 84 -0.43 8.85 -7.05
N ILE A 85 -1.68 9.30 -6.89
CA ILE A 85 -2.77 9.09 -7.86
C ILE A 85 -2.45 9.76 -9.20
N THR A 86 -1.92 10.98 -9.17
CA THR A 86 -1.50 11.69 -10.38
C THR A 86 -0.43 10.89 -11.13
N LYS A 87 0.57 10.39 -10.41
CA LYS A 87 1.62 9.53 -10.96
C LYS A 87 1.07 8.21 -11.50
N LEU A 88 0.16 7.57 -10.76
CA LEU A 88 -0.52 6.34 -11.17
C LEU A 88 -1.22 6.51 -12.51
N LYS A 89 -2.01 7.58 -12.67
CA LYS A 89 -2.74 7.88 -13.91
C LYS A 89 -1.81 8.15 -15.08
N ALA A 90 -0.65 8.78 -14.84
CA ALA A 90 0.31 9.13 -15.88
C ALA A 90 1.18 7.95 -16.33
N GLU A 91 1.69 7.15 -15.37
CA GLU A 91 2.69 6.10 -15.65
C GLU A 91 2.08 4.72 -15.87
N ASN A 92 0.89 4.46 -15.34
CA ASN A 92 0.26 3.14 -15.37
C ASN A 92 -1.09 3.14 -16.12
N ALA A 93 -1.25 4.03 -17.10
CA ALA A 93 -2.49 4.17 -17.86
C ALA A 93 -3.00 2.82 -18.43
N ASP A 94 -2.10 2.01 -18.99
CA ASP A 94 -2.46 0.69 -19.56
C ASP A 94 -2.97 -0.29 -18.51
N HIS A 95 -2.36 -0.32 -17.32
CA HIS A 95 -2.83 -1.14 -16.20
C HIS A 95 -4.18 -0.63 -15.66
N MET A 96 -4.40 0.68 -15.65
CA MET A 96 -5.68 1.26 -15.27
C MET A 96 -6.79 0.89 -16.27
N MET A 97 -6.47 0.82 -17.57
CA MET A 97 -7.44 0.37 -18.58
C MET A 97 -7.90 -1.07 -18.38
N GLU A 98 -7.02 -1.96 -17.92
CA GLU A 98 -7.41 -3.34 -17.59
C GLU A 98 -8.33 -3.37 -16.36
N LEU A 99 -8.02 -2.61 -15.32
CA LEU A 99 -8.88 -2.52 -14.13
C LEU A 99 -10.23 -1.86 -14.45
N GLN A 100 -10.28 -0.92 -15.39
CA GLN A 100 -11.53 -0.29 -15.85
C GLN A 100 -12.50 -1.28 -16.52
N LYS A 101 -12.04 -2.47 -16.91
CA LYS A 101 -12.92 -3.52 -17.44
C LYS A 101 -13.71 -4.24 -16.36
N LEU A 102 -13.30 -4.09 -15.09
CA LEU A 102 -14.01 -4.69 -13.96
C LEU A 102 -15.39 -4.04 -13.81
N SER A 103 -16.37 -4.87 -13.45
CA SER A 103 -17.69 -4.38 -13.08
C SER A 103 -17.63 -3.59 -11.75
N PRO A 104 -18.59 -2.69 -11.50
CA PRO A 104 -18.65 -1.98 -10.22
C PRO A 104 -18.69 -2.90 -8.99
N ALA A 105 -19.32 -4.08 -9.12
CA ALA A 105 -19.36 -5.07 -8.05
C ALA A 105 -17.98 -5.71 -7.79
N GLU A 106 -17.20 -5.99 -8.85
CA GLU A 106 -15.84 -6.50 -8.72
C GLU A 106 -14.90 -5.46 -8.12
N ILE A 107 -15.05 -4.18 -8.50
CA ILE A 107 -14.28 -3.08 -7.91
C ILE A 107 -14.56 -2.97 -6.42
N LEU A 108 -15.84 -2.89 -6.03
CA LEU A 108 -16.24 -2.84 -4.63
C LEU A 108 -15.80 -4.07 -3.85
N GLY A 109 -15.85 -5.25 -4.47
CA GLY A 109 -15.37 -6.50 -3.89
C GLY A 109 -13.88 -6.48 -3.62
N GLY A 110 -13.09 -6.06 -4.60
CA GLY A 110 -11.65 -5.93 -4.44
C GLY A 110 -11.28 -4.88 -3.38
N MET A 111 -12.02 -3.77 -3.31
CA MET A 111 -11.81 -2.77 -2.25
C MET A 111 -12.11 -3.33 -0.87
N LYS A 112 -13.22 -4.08 -0.72
CA LYS A 112 -13.57 -4.77 0.54
C LYS A 112 -12.49 -5.78 0.94
N GLU A 113 -12.10 -6.65 0.02
CA GLU A 113 -11.05 -7.66 0.27
C GLU A 113 -9.74 -6.99 0.70
N THR A 114 -9.36 -5.90 0.03
CA THR A 114 -8.15 -5.15 0.37
C THR A 114 -8.25 -4.50 1.76
N LEU A 115 -9.43 -3.96 2.13
CA LEU A 115 -9.70 -3.43 3.47
C LEU A 115 -9.60 -4.53 4.54
N ASP A 116 -10.18 -5.70 4.29
CA ASP A 116 -10.12 -6.83 5.20
C ASP A 116 -8.68 -7.30 5.40
N ASN A 117 -7.88 -7.33 4.32
CA ASN A 117 -6.46 -7.61 4.37
C ASN A 117 -5.68 -6.55 5.17
N LEU A 118 -6.00 -5.25 5.02
CA LEU A 118 -5.40 -4.17 5.80
C LEU A 118 -5.66 -4.31 7.31
N LYS A 119 -6.83 -4.83 7.69
CA LYS A 119 -7.14 -5.15 9.09
C LYS A 119 -6.39 -6.40 9.54
N LEU A 120 -6.30 -7.41 8.68
CA LEU A 120 -5.68 -8.70 9.00
C LEU A 120 -4.16 -8.62 9.17
N ILE A 121 -3.46 -7.74 8.44
CA ILE A 121 -2.00 -7.60 8.57
C ILE A 121 -1.57 -7.22 10.00
N GLU A 122 -2.41 -6.53 10.77
CA GLU A 122 -2.10 -6.18 12.17
C GLU A 122 -2.02 -7.41 13.06
N TYR A 123 -2.80 -8.44 12.73
CA TYR A 123 -2.76 -9.73 13.40
C TYR A 123 -1.59 -10.58 12.87
N LEU A 124 -1.47 -10.71 11.54
CA LEU A 124 -0.45 -11.57 10.91
C LEU A 124 0.98 -11.09 11.18
N LEU A 125 1.19 -9.78 11.21
CA LEU A 125 2.49 -9.15 11.41
C LEU A 125 2.68 -8.63 12.84
N LYS A 126 1.88 -9.13 13.79
CA LYS A 126 2.04 -8.81 15.21
C LYS A 126 3.43 -9.20 15.72
N ASP A 127 3.88 -10.40 15.36
CA ASP A 127 5.26 -10.87 15.56
C ASP A 127 5.99 -10.84 14.21
N LYS A 128 6.61 -9.70 13.92
CA LYS A 128 7.24 -9.43 12.62
C LYS A 128 8.42 -10.35 12.33
N GLU A 129 9.21 -10.66 13.35
CA GLU A 129 10.37 -11.54 13.21
C GLU A 129 9.94 -12.95 12.84
N LYS A 130 8.87 -13.44 13.49
CA LYS A 130 8.27 -14.73 13.13
C LYS A 130 7.63 -14.69 11.75
N ALA A 131 6.91 -13.61 11.42
CA ALA A 131 6.29 -13.45 10.12
C ALA A 131 7.32 -13.51 8.98
N VAL A 132 8.44 -12.79 9.09
CA VAL A 132 9.53 -12.84 8.11
C VAL A 132 10.04 -14.28 7.92
N LYS A 133 10.23 -15.03 9.01
CA LYS A 133 10.71 -16.42 8.95
C LYS A 133 9.72 -17.36 8.27
N GLU A 134 8.44 -17.30 8.63
CA GLU A 134 7.42 -18.15 8.03
C GLU A 134 7.18 -17.77 6.56
N MET A 135 7.07 -16.49 6.24
CA MET A 135 6.91 -16.03 4.85
C MET A 135 8.10 -16.37 3.96
N GLU A 136 9.33 -16.35 4.50
CA GLU A 136 10.51 -16.85 3.78
C GLU A 136 10.41 -18.36 3.51
N LYS A 137 10.02 -19.14 4.53
CA LYS A 137 9.90 -20.59 4.43
C LYS A 137 8.86 -21.00 3.38
N GLU A 138 7.74 -20.29 3.34
CA GLU A 138 6.66 -20.49 2.35
C GLU A 138 6.98 -19.86 0.98
N GLY A 139 8.14 -19.19 0.82
CA GLY A 139 8.55 -18.61 -0.46
C GLY A 139 7.77 -17.36 -0.88
N MET A 140 7.09 -16.70 0.07
CA MET A 140 6.31 -15.48 -0.16
C MET A 140 7.17 -14.22 -0.31
N ILE A 141 8.43 -14.28 0.14
CA ILE A 141 9.40 -13.19 0.03
C ILE A 141 10.41 -13.55 -1.07
N ASP A 142 10.57 -12.66 -2.05
CA ASP A 142 11.64 -12.77 -3.05
C ASP A 142 13.01 -12.86 -2.35
N LYS A 143 13.82 -13.84 -2.76
CA LYS A 143 15.17 -14.09 -2.26
C LYS A 143 16.05 -12.83 -2.25
N ALA A 144 15.83 -11.91 -3.18
CA ALA A 144 16.55 -10.63 -3.22
C ALA A 144 16.27 -9.74 -1.98
N HIS A 145 15.07 -9.82 -1.40
CA HIS A 145 14.61 -8.96 -0.32
C HIS A 145 14.67 -9.60 1.07
N ILE A 146 14.85 -10.92 1.18
CA ILE A 146 14.91 -11.63 2.48
C ILE A 146 15.90 -10.97 3.45
N LYS A 147 17.10 -10.62 2.98
CA LYS A 147 18.12 -9.99 3.85
C LYS A 147 17.69 -8.63 4.39
N LYS A 148 16.95 -7.84 3.60
CA LYS A 148 16.39 -6.54 4.01
C LYS A 148 15.43 -6.75 5.17
N TYR A 149 14.44 -7.62 5.01
CA TYR A 149 13.39 -7.84 6.01
C TYR A 149 13.86 -8.60 7.25
N ARG A 150 14.88 -9.47 7.14
CA ARG A 150 15.49 -10.07 8.33
C ARG A 150 16.24 -9.05 9.19
N LYS A 151 16.86 -8.06 8.56
CA LYS A 151 17.60 -7.01 9.27
C LYS A 151 16.64 -6.00 9.91
N ASP A 152 15.52 -5.74 9.24
CA ASP A 152 14.48 -4.83 9.70
C ASP A 152 13.09 -5.40 9.36
N PRO A 153 12.49 -6.16 10.29
CA PRO A 153 11.16 -6.75 10.11
C PRO A 153 10.03 -5.72 10.03
N ASP A 154 10.21 -4.51 10.56
CA ASP A 154 9.21 -3.43 10.45
C ASP A 154 9.02 -3.00 8.99
N LEU A 155 10.08 -3.08 8.16
CA LEU A 155 9.97 -2.79 6.72
C LEU A 155 9.02 -3.74 5.99
N LEU A 156 8.92 -5.00 6.42
CA LEU A 156 7.98 -5.94 5.80
C LEU A 156 6.53 -5.49 6.04
N GLU A 157 6.20 -5.06 7.25
CA GLU A 157 4.87 -4.55 7.57
C GLU A 157 4.58 -3.27 6.79
N GLN A 158 5.53 -2.34 6.76
CA GLN A 158 5.38 -1.07 6.04
C GLN A 158 5.17 -1.29 4.55
N ASP A 159 6.00 -2.12 3.92
CA ASP A 159 5.90 -2.39 2.48
C ASP A 159 4.60 -3.15 2.15
N THR A 160 4.18 -4.10 3.00
CA THR A 160 2.90 -4.83 2.82
C THR A 160 1.71 -3.89 2.97
N ARG A 161 1.68 -3.07 4.04
CA ARG A 161 0.61 -2.10 4.29
C ARG A 161 0.51 -1.08 3.17
N ARG A 162 1.65 -0.55 2.70
CA ARG A 162 1.70 0.38 1.57
C ARG A 162 1.19 -0.27 0.28
N GLY A 163 1.56 -1.52 0.01
CA GLY A 163 1.09 -2.27 -1.16
C GLY A 163 -0.43 -2.44 -1.15
N LEU A 164 -1.00 -2.88 -0.03
CA LEU A 164 -2.45 -3.02 0.13
C LEU A 164 -3.16 -1.67 0.03
N TYR A 165 -2.64 -0.62 0.68
CA TYR A 165 -3.20 0.72 0.56
C TYR A 165 -3.22 1.20 -0.90
N PHE A 166 -2.11 1.03 -1.62
CA PHE A 166 -2.01 1.39 -3.02
C PHE A 166 -3.01 0.62 -3.90
N GLN A 167 -3.21 -0.68 -3.64
CA GLN A 167 -4.21 -1.49 -4.32
C GLN A 167 -5.63 -0.95 -4.07
N PHE A 168 -5.96 -0.61 -2.82
CA PHE A 168 -7.25 -0.02 -2.47
C PHE A 168 -7.48 1.30 -3.23
N ILE A 169 -6.49 2.20 -3.21
CA ILE A 169 -6.58 3.50 -3.91
C ILE A 169 -6.67 3.30 -5.43
N SER A 170 -5.93 2.35 -6.00
CA SER A 170 -6.00 2.07 -7.44
C SER A 170 -7.41 1.62 -7.85
N LEU A 171 -8.03 0.73 -7.08
CA LEU A 171 -9.42 0.33 -7.30
C LEU A 171 -10.40 1.49 -7.09
N ALA A 172 -10.17 2.33 -6.07
CA ALA A 172 -10.99 3.50 -5.81
C ALA A 172 -10.97 4.50 -6.97
N VAL A 173 -9.79 4.77 -7.53
CA VAL A 173 -9.59 5.66 -8.68
C VAL A 173 -10.27 5.09 -9.92
N VAL A 174 -10.10 3.79 -10.18
CA VAL A 174 -10.73 3.11 -11.32
C VAL A 174 -12.25 3.08 -11.19
N GLY A 175 -12.77 2.89 -9.97
CA GLY A 175 -14.19 2.94 -9.66
C GLY A 175 -14.80 4.34 -9.68
N GLY A 176 -14.00 5.39 -9.87
CA GLY A 176 -14.46 6.77 -9.88
C GLY A 176 -14.81 7.32 -8.48
N PHE A 177 -14.33 6.69 -7.42
CA PHE A 177 -14.53 7.16 -6.04
C PHE A 177 -13.51 8.23 -5.63
N ILE A 178 -12.40 8.35 -6.36
CA ILE A 178 -11.38 9.39 -6.20
C ILE A 178 -10.98 9.93 -7.58
N GLU A 179 -10.99 11.26 -7.74
CA GLU A 179 -10.60 11.98 -8.96
C GLU A 179 -9.20 12.58 -8.89
#